data_AF-A0A350YCI0-F1
#
_entry.id   AF-A0A350YCI0-F1
#
_cell.length_a   1.000
_cell.length_b   1.000
_cell.length_c   1.000
_cell.angle_alpha   90.00
_cell.angle_beta   90.00
_cell.angle_gamma   90.00
#
_symmetry.space_group_name_H-M   'P 1'
#
loop_
_entity.id
_entity.type
_entity.pdbx_description
1 polymer ?
#
loop_
_entity_poly.entity_id
_entity_poly.type
_entity_poly.pdbx_seq_one_letter_code
_entity_poly.pdbx_strand_id
1 'polypeptide(L)'
;MYKERTAEEIQKLYPSLRLAKVYATILYYLENQELVSQYLEDWLEWSHQQRQAQAANPHPAAERLRKLKAQRSGEISAYGD
;
A
#
# COMPACT_ATOMS: atom_id res chain seq x y z
N MET A 1 -15.55 -1.76 -3.53
CA MET A 1 -16.04 -1.35 -4.87
C MET A 1 -14.85 -1.25 -5.80
N TYR A 2 -14.73 -2.19 -6.74
CA TYR A 2 -13.86 -2.01 -7.90
C TYR A 2 -14.41 -0.80 -8.68
N LYS A 3 -13.61 0.25 -8.85
CA LYS A 3 -13.99 1.34 -9.75
C LYS A 3 -13.45 0.95 -11.11
N GLU A 4 -14.31 0.47 -11.98
CA GLU A 4 -13.99 0.39 -13.41
C GLU A 4 -13.60 1.80 -13.84
N ARG A 5 -12.41 1.93 -14.43
CA ARG A 5 -11.87 3.18 -14.93
C ARG A 5 -11.35 2.97 -16.32
N THR A 6 -11.62 3.92 -17.21
CA THR A 6 -11.01 3.91 -18.54
C THR A 6 -9.52 4.28 -18.45
N ALA A 7 -8.76 3.99 -19.50
CA ALA A 7 -7.34 4.37 -19.57
C ALA A 7 -7.13 5.89 -19.41
N GLU A 8 -8.04 6.70 -19.95
CA GLU A 8 -8.03 8.16 -19.86
C GLU A 8 -8.33 8.64 -18.44
N GLU A 9 -9.26 7.99 -17.75
CA GLU A 9 -9.53 8.29 -16.33
C GLU A 9 -8.34 7.94 -15.45
N ILE A 10 -7.67 6.80 -15.73
CA ILE A 10 -6.44 6.42 -15.03
C ILE A 10 -5.35 7.45 -15.29
N GLN A 11 -5.15 7.91 -16.53
CA GLN A 11 -4.15 8.93 -16.84
C GLN A 11 -4.44 10.27 -16.16
N LYS A 12 -5.71 10.69 -16.07
CA LYS A 12 -6.09 11.91 -15.34
C LYS A 12 -5.75 11.82 -13.85
N LEU A 13 -5.87 10.64 -13.24
CA LEU A 13 -5.49 10.42 -11.84
C LEU A 13 -3.98 10.33 -11.63
N TYR A 14 -3.25 9.84 -12.63
CA TYR A 14 -1.80 9.68 -12.61
C TYR A 14 -1.15 10.39 -13.79
N PRO A 15 -1.07 11.73 -13.80
CA PRO A 15 -0.65 12.51 -14.98
C PRO A 15 0.80 12.24 -15.43
N SER A 16 1.64 11.70 -14.55
CA SER A 16 3.01 11.28 -14.90
C SER A 16 3.06 10.04 -15.80
N LEU A 17 1.96 9.27 -15.88
CA LEU A 17 1.84 8.14 -16.79
C LEU A 17 1.46 8.61 -18.19
N ARG A 18 2.15 8.09 -19.21
CA ARG A 18 1.77 8.31 -20.60
C ARG A 18 0.55 7.45 -20.91
N LEU A 19 -0.48 8.02 -21.54
CA LEU A 19 -1.71 7.31 -21.89
C LEU A 19 -1.44 6.00 -22.66
N ALA A 20 -0.50 6.01 -23.61
CA ALA A 20 -0.11 4.81 -24.35
C ALA A 20 0.41 3.66 -23.46
N LYS A 21 1.15 3.99 -22.38
CA LYS A 21 1.59 2.97 -21.41
C LYS A 21 0.41 2.42 -20.61
N VAL A 22 -0.57 3.25 -20.26
CA VAL A 22 -1.78 2.79 -19.56
C VAL A 22 -2.53 1.76 -20.40
N TYR A 23 -2.75 2.04 -21.69
CA TYR A 23 -3.35 1.07 -22.61
C TYR A 23 -2.53 -0.21 -22.73
N ALA A 24 -1.21 -0.10 -22.93
CA ALA A 24 -0.35 -1.27 -23.07
C ALA A 24 -0.38 -2.16 -21.82
N THR A 25 -0.40 -1.57 -20.62
CA THR A 25 -0.51 -2.32 -19.37
C THR A 25 -1.87 -2.98 -19.21
N ILE A 26 -2.97 -2.31 -19.58
CA ILE A 26 -4.32 -2.90 -19.54
C ILE A 26 -4.38 -4.10 -20.49
N LEU A 27 -3.91 -3.94 -21.73
CA LEU A 27 -3.84 -5.04 -22.70
C LEU A 27 -3.02 -6.21 -22.16
N TYR A 28 -1.81 -5.92 -21.64
CA TYR A 28 -0.96 -6.96 -21.06
C TYR A 28 -1.66 -7.70 -19.92
N TYR A 29 -2.33 -6.99 -19.02
CA TYR A 29 -3.09 -7.62 -17.94
C TYR A 29 -4.22 -8.50 -18.48
N LEU A 30 -5.00 -8.02 -19.45
CA LEU A 30 -6.12 -8.77 -20.01
C LEU A 30 -5.66 -10.07 -20.69
N GLU A 31 -4.51 -10.07 -21.34
CA GLU A 31 -3.91 -11.24 -21.99
C GLU A 31 -3.18 -12.18 -21.01
N ASN A 32 -2.86 -11.73 -19.79
CA ASN A 32 -2.03 -12.46 -18.83
C ASN A 32 -2.64 -12.50 -17.42
N GLN A 33 -3.97 -12.55 -17.31
CA GLN A 33 -4.68 -12.40 -16.03
C GLN A 33 -4.24 -13.44 -14.99
N GLU A 34 -4.07 -14.70 -15.38
CA GLU A 34 -3.68 -15.77 -14.47
C GLU A 34 -2.27 -15.54 -13.91
N LEU A 35 -1.31 -15.24 -14.79
CA LEU A 35 0.07 -14.94 -14.40
C LEU A 35 0.15 -13.73 -13.45
N VAL A 36 -0.59 -12.65 -13.76
CA VAL A 36 -0.60 -11.46 -12.90
C VAL A 36 -1.30 -11.75 -11.58
N SER A 37 -2.39 -12.53 -11.59
CA SER A 37 -3.11 -12.91 -10.36
C SER A 37 -2.20 -13.71 -9.42
N GLN A 38 -1.51 -14.73 -9.94
CA GLN A 38 -0.56 -15.51 -9.16
C GLN A 38 0.55 -14.64 -8.56
N TYR A 39 1.15 -13.77 -9.37
CA TYR A 39 2.18 -12.84 -8.89
C TYR A 39 1.68 -11.94 -7.75
N LEU A 40 0.44 -11.44 -7.84
CA LEU A 40 -0.16 -10.61 -6.80
C LEU A 40 -0.44 -11.41 -5.53
N GLU A 41 -0.90 -12.65 -5.64
CA GLU A 41 -1.12 -13.56 -4.50
C GLU A 41 0.19 -13.86 -3.77
N ASP A 42 1.23 -14.25 -4.50
CA ASP A 42 2.57 -14.52 -3.94
C ASP A 42 3.11 -13.29 -3.21
N TRP A 43 2.96 -12.11 -3.83
CA TRP A 43 3.40 -10.85 -3.24
C TRP A 43 2.61 -10.51 -1.97
N LEU A 44 1.29 -10.73 -1.96
CA LEU A 44 0.46 -10.51 -0.79
C LEU A 44 0.89 -11.41 0.36
N GLU A 45 1.05 -12.72 0.11
CA GLU A 45 1.49 -13.69 1.11
C GLU A 45 2.84 -13.28 1.69
N TRP A 46 3.82 -12.99 0.83
CA TRP A 46 5.13 -12.51 1.26
C TRP A 46 5.00 -11.25 2.13
N SER A 47 4.18 -10.27 1.71
CA SER A 47 3.97 -9.04 2.48
C SER A 47 3.38 -9.30 3.87
N HIS A 48 2.50 -10.28 4.01
CA HIS A 48 1.93 -10.69 5.29
C HIS A 48 3.00 -11.29 6.20
N GLN A 49 3.83 -12.18 5.68
CA GLN A 49 4.95 -12.78 6.41
C GLN A 49 5.94 -11.69 6.87
N GLN A 50 6.30 -10.75 5.99
CA GLN A 50 7.21 -9.65 6.36
C GLN A 50 6.62 -8.72 7.43
N ARG A 51 5.30 -8.47 7.42
CA ARG A 51 4.65 -7.68 8.49
C ARG A 51 4.71 -8.42 9.82
N GLN A 52 4.48 -9.74 9.83
CA GLN A 52 4.59 -10.56 11.05
C GLN A 52 6.01 -10.56 11.59
N ALA A 53 7.02 -10.74 10.73
CA ALA A 53 8.43 -10.70 11.11
C ALA A 53 8.83 -9.34 11.70
N GLN A 54 8.43 -8.23 11.07
CA GLN A 54 8.67 -6.88 11.59
C GLN A 54 7.93 -6.60 12.91
N ALA A 55 6.75 -7.18 13.10
CA ALA A 55 6.02 -7.05 14.37
C ALA A 55 6.70 -7.84 15.50
N ALA A 56 7.22 -9.03 15.19
CA ALA A 56 7.96 -9.87 16.13
C ALA A 56 9.34 -9.29 16.49
N ASN A 57 9.98 -8.56 15.56
CA ASN A 57 11.28 -7.92 15.77
C ASN A 57 11.25 -6.45 15.31
N PRO A 58 10.62 -5.55 16.09
CA PRO A 58 10.52 -4.15 15.72
C PRO A 58 11.90 -3.48 15.77
N HIS A 59 12.20 -2.67 14.75
CA HIS A 59 13.41 -1.86 14.77
C HIS A 59 13.41 -0.92 15.99
N PRO A 60 14.55 -0.70 16.69
CA PRO A 60 14.59 0.13 17.90
C PRO A 60 14.02 1.54 17.72
N ALA A 61 14.14 2.12 16.53
CA ALA A 61 13.52 3.41 16.22
C ALA A 61 11.99 3.39 16.30
N ALA A 62 11.34 2.29 15.90
CA ALA A 62 9.89 2.15 15.96
C ALA A 62 9.40 2.11 17.42
N GLU A 63 10.15 1.44 18.32
CA GLU A 63 9.84 1.46 19.75
C GLU A 63 9.99 2.85 20.36
N ARG A 64 11.07 3.58 20.01
CA ARG A 64 11.26 4.98 20.45
C ARG A 64 10.09 5.86 20.01
N LEU A 65 9.67 5.75 18.74
CA LEU A 65 8.55 6.53 18.21
C LEU A 65 7.21 6.16 18.88
N ARG A 66 6.98 4.87 19.18
CA ARG A 66 5.80 4.42 19.93
C ARG A 66 5.75 5.05 21.33
N LYS A 67 6.87 5.08 22.06
CA LYS A 67 6.98 5.73 23.38
C LYS A 67 6.67 7.23 23.32
N LEU A 68 7.27 7.94 22.36
CA LEU A 68 7.02 9.38 22.15
C LEU A 68 5.55 9.68 21.82
N LYS A 69 4.90 8.82 21.03
CA LYS A 69 3.47 8.95 20.72
C LYS A 69 2.61 8.78 21.97
N ALA A 70 2.89 7.76 22.79
CA ALA A 70 2.14 7.50 24.02
C ALA A 70 2.25 8.66 25.02
N GLN A 71 3.44 9.25 25.18
CA GLN A 71 3.66 10.43 26.03
C GLN A 71 2.81 11.62 25.58
N ARG A 72 2.81 11.95 24.29
CA ARG A 72 1.98 13.05 23.73
C ARG A 72 0.48 12.81 23.88
N SER A 73 0.00 11.59 23.71
CA SER A 73 -1.43 11.29 23.86
C SER A 73 -1.89 11.38 25.33
N GLY A 74 -1.03 10.99 26.28
CA GLY A 74 -1.30 11.18 27.70
C GLY A 74 -1.28 12.66 28.13
N GLU A 75 -0.34 13.44 27.60
CA GLU A 75 -0.27 14.89 27.83
C GLU A 75 -1.48 15.64 27.28
N ILE A 76 -1.98 15.27 26.09
CA ILE A 76 -3.18 15.87 25.50
C ILE A 76 -4.44 15.51 26.30
N SER A 77 -4.54 14.29 26.84
CA SER A 77 -5.66 13.89 27.70
C SER A 77 -5.64 14.56 29.07
N ALA A 78 -4.47 14.91 29.60
CA ALA A 78 -4.31 15.57 30.89
C ALA A 78 -4.53 17.10 30.86
N TYR A 79 -4.58 17.71 29.67
CA TYR A 79 -4.79 19.15 29.48
C TYR A 79 -6.23 19.51 29.05
N GLY A 80 -7.12 18.51 28.99
CA GLY A 80 -8.51 18.63 28.53
C GLY A 80 -9.58 18.37 29.59
N ASP A 81 -9.21 18.12 30.85
CA ASP A 81 -10.06 18.10 32.06
C ASP A 81 -9.73 19.30 32.94
#